data_AF-A0A914IMJ4-F1
#
_entry.id   AF-A0A914IMJ4-F1
#
_cell.length_a   1.000
_cell.length_b   1.000
_cell.length_c   1.000
_cell.angle_alpha   90.00
_cell.angle_beta   90.00
_cell.angle_gamma   90.00
#
_symmetry.space_group_name_H-M   'P 1'
#
loop_
_entity.id
_entity.type
_entity.pdbx_description
1 polymer ?
#
loop_
_entity_poly.entity_id
_entity_poly.type
_entity_poly.pdbx_seq_one_letter_code
_entity_poly.pdbx_strand_id
1 'polypeptide(L)'
;MAERPKFIQPLLDRTFSDGKPMKLDIRVEGSPFPELKWMKDWKPIVESHRIKFVQDGPYLCSMIISNPIWRDSGIYSVIAINDAGQSTTSCTVTVEADGEYNDVQLPRKKVTIESKKLREIYEIDESEEKKASTGAPFLVKNKKTEEILIGQLKIFDDSLKRGVGIHNILDHPSFVQYRQVIAEDGQALIVYEK
;
A
#
# COMPACT_ATOMS: atom_id res chain seq x y z
N MET A 1 -29.21 14.76 0.02
CA MET A 1 -28.24 15.13 1.08
C MET A 1 -26.86 14.74 0.62
N ALA A 2 -25.81 15.40 1.09
CA ALA A 2 -24.45 14.99 0.76
C ALA A 2 -24.11 13.70 1.55
N GLU A 3 -23.52 12.71 0.88
CA GLU A 3 -23.18 11.41 1.43
C GLU A 3 -21.68 11.17 1.30
N ARG A 4 -21.05 10.74 2.39
CA ARG A 4 -19.60 10.48 2.42
C ARG A 4 -19.20 9.38 1.45
N PRO A 5 -17.99 9.46 0.87
CA PRO A 5 -17.51 8.42 -0.04
C PRO A 5 -17.42 7.07 0.68
N LYS A 6 -17.87 6.01 0.02
CA LYS A 6 -17.82 4.66 0.55
C LYS A 6 -17.40 3.69 -0.54
N PHE A 7 -16.38 2.87 -0.24
CA PHE A 7 -15.97 1.81 -1.14
C PHE A 7 -16.92 0.62 -0.98
N ILE A 8 -17.74 0.38 -2.01
CA ILE A 8 -18.54 -0.83 -2.17
C ILE A 8 -17.61 -2.01 -2.46
N GLN A 9 -16.57 -1.76 -3.26
CA GLN A 9 -15.48 -2.71 -3.50
C GLN A 9 -14.14 -2.00 -3.26
N PRO A 10 -13.44 -2.32 -2.16
CA PRO A 10 -12.11 -1.78 -1.89
C PRO A 10 -11.06 -2.40 -2.82
N LEU A 11 -9.86 -1.83 -2.81
CA LEU A 11 -8.70 -2.48 -3.38
C LEU A 11 -8.42 -3.81 -2.65
N LEU A 12 -7.91 -4.79 -3.39
CA LEU A 12 -7.55 -6.11 -2.89
C LEU A 12 -6.12 -6.43 -3.31
N ASP A 13 -5.40 -7.16 -2.46
CA ASP A 13 -4.05 -7.61 -2.74
C ASP A 13 -4.06 -8.51 -3.99
N ARG A 14 -3.15 -8.26 -4.94
CA ARG A 14 -3.11 -8.96 -6.23
C ARG A 14 -1.70 -9.20 -6.73
N THR A 15 -1.54 -10.31 -7.43
CA THR A 15 -0.34 -10.65 -8.17
C THR A 15 -0.63 -10.60 -9.67
N PHE A 16 0.26 -9.98 -10.44
CA PHE A 16 0.22 -9.89 -11.90
C PHE A 16 1.52 -10.45 -12.49
N SER A 17 1.45 -10.95 -13.72
CA SER A 17 2.65 -11.28 -14.49
C SER A 17 3.18 -10.03 -15.20
N ASP A 18 4.49 -9.96 -15.37
CA ASP A 18 5.12 -8.93 -16.18
C ASP A 18 4.66 -8.97 -17.64
N GLY A 19 4.70 -7.81 -18.30
CA GLY A 19 4.33 -7.69 -19.71
C GLY A 19 2.82 -7.71 -20.01
N LYS A 20 1.97 -8.20 -19.09
CA LYS A 20 0.51 -8.25 -19.26
C LYS A 20 -0.16 -7.06 -18.57
N PRO A 21 -1.09 -6.35 -19.22
CA PRO A 21 -1.76 -5.20 -18.60
C PRO A 21 -2.36 -5.56 -17.23
N MET A 22 -2.00 -4.79 -16.20
CA MET A 22 -2.65 -4.91 -14.89
C MET A 22 -3.78 -3.91 -14.76
N LYS A 23 -4.83 -4.32 -14.04
CA LYS A 23 -6.03 -3.53 -13.79
C LYS A 23 -6.41 -3.62 -12.31
N LEU A 24 -6.46 -2.47 -11.65
CA LEU A 24 -6.92 -2.32 -10.27
C LEU A 24 -8.30 -1.68 -10.27
N ASP A 25 -9.28 -2.41 -9.75
CA ASP A 25 -10.68 -2.02 -9.76
C ASP A 25 -11.18 -1.67 -8.36
N ILE A 26 -11.87 -0.54 -8.28
CA ILE A 26 -12.63 -0.13 -7.11
C ILE A 26 -14.08 0.16 -7.51
N ARG A 27 -15.00 -0.03 -6.57
CA ARG A 27 -16.36 0.51 -6.67
C ARG A 27 -16.59 1.47 -5.53
N VAL A 28 -16.94 2.71 -5.86
CA VAL A 28 -17.11 3.79 -4.89
C VAL A 28 -18.43 4.51 -5.14
N GLU A 29 -19.17 4.74 -4.06
CA GLU A 29 -20.37 5.58 -4.03
C GLU A 29 -20.08 6.85 -3.21
N GLY A 30 -20.87 7.89 -3.45
CA GLY A 30 -20.80 9.16 -2.74
C GLY A 30 -21.63 10.22 -3.46
N SER A 31 -22.12 11.20 -2.70
CA SER A 31 -22.92 12.30 -3.25
C SER A 31 -22.45 13.64 -2.67
N PRO A 32 -21.90 14.57 -3.47
CA PRO A 32 -21.51 14.42 -4.88
C PRO A 32 -20.53 13.26 -5.11
N PHE A 33 -20.45 12.80 -6.37
CA PHE A 33 -19.51 11.73 -6.74
C PHE A 33 -18.07 12.16 -6.37
N PRO A 34 -17.30 11.32 -5.67
CA PRO A 34 -16.02 11.73 -5.12
C PRO A 34 -14.93 11.91 -6.18
N GLU A 35 -14.05 12.88 -5.96
CA GLU A 35 -12.75 12.96 -6.63
C GLU A 35 -11.86 11.80 -6.14
N LEU A 36 -11.18 11.12 -7.06
CA LEU A 36 -10.31 9.97 -6.76
C LEU A 36 -8.84 10.32 -6.94
N LYS A 37 -8.04 10.07 -5.90
CA LYS A 37 -6.59 10.23 -5.92
C LYS A 37 -5.92 8.87 -5.78
N TRP A 38 -5.29 8.41 -6.86
CA TRP A 38 -4.51 7.17 -6.90
C TRP A 38 -3.08 7.44 -6.42
N MET A 39 -2.59 6.55 -5.57
CA MET A 39 -1.27 6.65 -4.95
C MET A 39 -0.53 5.32 -5.12
N LYS A 40 0.77 5.37 -5.40
CA LYS A 40 1.70 4.24 -5.25
C LYS A 40 2.72 4.67 -4.21
N ASP A 41 2.88 3.89 -3.15
CA ASP A 41 3.97 4.10 -2.18
C ASP A 41 3.96 5.53 -1.62
N TRP A 42 2.77 6.01 -1.23
CA TRP A 42 2.52 7.36 -0.71
C TRP A 42 2.75 8.51 -1.69
N LYS A 43 3.08 8.21 -2.95
CA LYS A 43 3.28 9.20 -4.01
C LYS A 43 2.09 9.22 -4.96
N PRO A 44 1.63 10.42 -5.39
CA PRO A 44 0.51 10.52 -6.31
C PRO A 44 0.87 9.91 -7.66
N ILE A 45 -0.06 9.14 -8.21
CA ILE A 45 0.02 8.62 -9.57
C ILE A 45 -0.71 9.59 -10.48
N VAL A 46 -0.07 9.98 -11.57
CA VAL A 46 -0.67 10.77 -12.63
C VAL A 46 -0.83 9.92 -13.88
N GLU A 47 -1.85 10.22 -14.68
CA GLU A 47 -2.04 9.57 -15.96
C GLU A 47 -0.82 9.78 -16.87
N SER A 48 -0.55 8.80 -17.70
CA SER A 48 0.53 8.84 -18.69
C SER A 48 0.15 8.03 -19.93
N HIS A 49 1.11 7.80 -20.83
CA HIS A 49 0.92 6.85 -21.93
C HIS A 49 0.77 5.41 -21.43
N ARG A 50 1.33 5.09 -20.25
CA ARG A 50 1.36 3.74 -19.67
C ARG A 50 0.27 3.52 -18.62
N ILE A 51 -0.18 4.59 -17.97
CA ILE A 51 -1.16 4.56 -16.86
C ILE A 51 -2.41 5.32 -17.26
N LYS A 52 -3.57 4.68 -17.14
CA LYS A 52 -4.88 5.27 -17.43
C LYS A 52 -5.85 5.09 -16.28
N PHE A 53 -6.65 6.12 -16.00
CA PHE A 53 -7.80 6.06 -15.11
C PHE A 53 -9.06 6.00 -15.96
N VAL A 54 -9.89 4.99 -15.70
CA VAL A 54 -11.13 4.77 -16.44
C VAL A 54 -12.28 4.69 -15.46
N GLN A 55 -13.32 5.46 -15.71
CA GLN A 55 -14.60 5.31 -15.03
C GLN A 55 -15.57 4.61 -15.97
N ASP A 56 -16.11 3.47 -15.53
CA ASP A 56 -17.05 2.66 -16.29
C ASP A 56 -18.38 2.60 -15.53
N GLY A 57 -19.36 3.38 -15.99
CA GLY A 57 -20.64 3.53 -15.31
C GLY A 57 -20.55 4.35 -14.01
N PRO A 58 -21.54 4.20 -13.10
CA PRO A 58 -21.73 5.13 -12.00
C PRO A 58 -20.75 4.94 -10.83
N TYR A 59 -20.22 3.74 -10.63
CA TYR A 59 -19.44 3.41 -9.43
C TYR A 59 -18.09 2.76 -9.71
N LEU A 60 -17.89 2.12 -10.87
CA LEU A 60 -16.67 1.38 -11.16
C LEU A 60 -15.61 2.33 -11.69
N CYS A 61 -14.49 2.39 -10.99
CA CYS A 61 -13.30 3.13 -11.40
C CYS A 61 -12.10 2.17 -11.42
N SER A 62 -11.27 2.31 -12.45
CA SER A 62 -10.16 1.42 -12.73
C SER A 62 -8.89 2.20 -12.99
N MET A 63 -7.77 1.74 -12.43
CA MET A 63 -6.44 2.12 -12.90
C MET A 63 -5.86 0.98 -13.73
N ILE A 64 -5.40 1.29 -14.94
CA ILE A 64 -4.83 0.34 -15.88
C ILE A 64 -3.37 0.72 -16.14
N ILE A 65 -2.47 -0.27 -16.04
CA ILE A 65 -1.05 -0.13 -16.37
C ILE A 65 -0.73 -1.13 -17.49
N SER A 66 -0.45 -0.64 -18.70
CA SER A 66 -0.43 -1.46 -19.93
C SER A 66 0.72 -2.45 -20.03
N ASN A 67 1.89 -2.10 -19.49
CA ASN A 67 3.09 -2.94 -19.51
C ASN A 67 3.74 -2.88 -18.13
N PRO A 68 3.23 -3.66 -17.16
CA PRO A 68 3.78 -3.66 -15.82
C PRO A 68 5.10 -4.42 -15.79
N ILE A 69 6.02 -3.88 -15.01
CA ILE A 69 7.32 -4.47 -14.67
C ILE A 69 7.37 -4.70 -13.17
N TRP A 70 8.34 -5.49 -12.69
CA TRP A 70 8.54 -5.75 -11.26
C TRP A 70 8.54 -4.47 -10.39
N ARG A 71 9.07 -3.34 -10.90
CA ARG A 71 9.07 -2.01 -10.24
C ARG A 71 7.70 -1.41 -9.98
N ASP A 72 6.67 -1.90 -10.68
CA ASP A 72 5.30 -1.48 -10.45
C ASP A 72 4.67 -2.19 -9.26
N SER A 73 5.33 -3.18 -8.65
CA SER A 73 4.92 -3.72 -7.36
C SER A 73 5.03 -2.64 -6.27
N GLY A 74 4.20 -2.74 -5.24
CA GLY A 74 4.17 -1.78 -4.15
C GLY A 74 2.79 -1.67 -3.51
N ILE A 75 2.62 -0.65 -2.67
CA ILE A 75 1.35 -0.37 -2.00
C ILE A 75 0.58 0.64 -2.82
N TYR A 76 -0.57 0.23 -3.33
CA TYR A 76 -1.49 1.10 -4.04
C TYR A 76 -2.59 1.55 -3.10
N SER A 77 -2.93 2.84 -3.14
CA SER A 77 -4.02 3.40 -2.36
C SER A 77 -4.90 4.31 -3.22
N VAL A 78 -6.19 4.35 -2.90
CA VAL A 78 -7.13 5.33 -3.46
C VAL A 78 -7.77 6.12 -2.34
N ILE A 79 -7.70 7.44 -2.47
CA ILE A 79 -8.39 8.38 -1.59
C ILE A 79 -9.57 8.95 -2.38
N ALA A 80 -10.79 8.72 -1.88
CA ALA A 80 -12.02 9.27 -2.43
C ALA A 80 -12.49 10.45 -1.57
N ILE A 81 -12.70 11.62 -2.17
CA ILE A 81 -12.98 12.88 -1.45
C ILE A 81 -14.21 13.56 -2.05
N ASN A 82 -15.14 13.99 -1.21
CA ASN A 82 -16.21 14.91 -1.58
C ASN A 82 -16.50 15.89 -0.43
N ASP A 83 -17.46 16.79 -0.64
CA ASP A 83 -17.83 17.83 0.34
C ASP A 83 -18.31 17.28 1.70
N ALA A 84 -18.76 16.03 1.76
CA ALA A 84 -19.20 15.39 3.00
C ALA A 84 -18.04 14.73 3.77
N GLY A 85 -16.92 14.42 3.12
CA GLY A 85 -15.73 13.84 3.75
C GLY A 85 -14.88 13.00 2.79
N GLN A 86 -14.06 12.11 3.37
CA GLN A 86 -13.14 11.26 2.63
C GLN A 86 -13.17 9.80 3.09
N SER A 87 -12.78 8.90 2.20
CA SER A 87 -12.54 7.49 2.48
C SER A 87 -11.30 7.00 1.75
N THR A 88 -10.59 6.03 2.31
CA THR A 88 -9.35 5.49 1.74
C THR A 88 -9.38 3.97 1.68
N THR A 89 -8.83 3.40 0.62
CA THR A 89 -8.56 1.96 0.50
C THR A 89 -7.13 1.73 0.02
N SER A 90 -6.52 0.62 0.41
CA SER A 90 -5.15 0.27 0.03
C SER A 90 -4.98 -1.23 -0.21
N CYS A 91 -4.12 -1.61 -1.14
CA CYS A 91 -3.69 -3.00 -1.33
C CYS A 91 -2.21 -3.11 -1.68
N THR A 92 -1.68 -4.31 -1.54
CA THR A 92 -0.36 -4.70 -2.02
C THR A 92 -0.48 -5.32 -3.40
N VAL A 93 0.28 -4.79 -4.36
CA VAL A 93 0.40 -5.34 -5.71
C VAL A 93 1.78 -5.95 -5.87
N THR A 94 1.83 -7.17 -6.38
CA THR A 94 3.06 -7.88 -6.75
C THR A 94 3.07 -8.12 -8.25
N VAL A 95 4.13 -7.75 -8.94
CA VAL A 95 4.35 -8.07 -10.35
C VAL A 95 5.47 -9.09 -10.43
N GLU A 96 5.12 -10.34 -10.71
CA GLU A 96 6.03 -11.45 -10.88
C GLU A 96 6.56 -11.45 -12.31
N ALA A 97 7.87 -11.57 -12.48
CA ALA A 97 8.49 -11.72 -13.78
C ALA A 97 8.79 -13.18 -14.07
N ASP A 98 8.42 -13.65 -15.26
CA ASP A 98 8.84 -14.96 -15.75
C ASP A 98 10.31 -14.89 -16.25
N GLY A 99 11.26 -14.73 -15.32
CA GLY A 99 12.69 -14.70 -15.64
C GLY A 99 13.62 -14.37 -14.46
N GLU A 100 14.85 -14.91 -14.49
CA GLU A 100 15.91 -14.53 -13.56
C GLU A 100 16.36 -13.08 -13.81
N TYR A 101 15.98 -12.15 -12.94
CA TYR A 101 16.57 -10.81 -12.93
C TYR A 101 18.04 -10.92 -12.48
N ASN A 102 18.95 -11.04 -13.44
CA ASN A 102 20.40 -10.98 -13.22
C ASN A 102 20.94 -9.54 -13.06
N ASP A 103 20.13 -8.52 -13.32
CA ASP A 103 20.56 -7.11 -13.23
C ASP A 103 19.96 -6.45 -11.99
N VAL A 104 20.57 -6.73 -10.84
CA VAL A 104 21.41 -5.80 -10.06
C VAL A 104 21.72 -6.56 -8.75
N GLN A 105 23.00 -6.75 -8.41
CA GLN A 105 23.37 -7.14 -7.04
C GLN A 105 23.09 -5.96 -6.11
N LEU A 106 21.80 -5.74 -5.81
CA LEU A 106 21.38 -4.72 -4.87
C LEU A 106 21.70 -5.25 -3.45
N PRO A 107 22.32 -4.44 -2.58
CA PRO A 107 22.60 -4.85 -1.23
C PRO A 107 21.29 -5.26 -0.53
N ARG A 108 21.16 -6.57 -0.29
CA ARG A 108 19.97 -7.15 0.33
C ARG A 108 19.88 -6.67 1.78
N LYS A 109 18.91 -5.82 2.10
CA LYS A 109 18.62 -5.47 3.49
C LYS A 109 17.77 -6.57 4.10
N LYS A 110 18.40 -7.46 4.89
CA LYS A 110 17.66 -8.46 5.66
C LYS A 110 16.86 -7.75 6.74
N VAL A 111 15.55 -7.68 6.56
CA VAL A 111 14.61 -7.19 7.57
C VAL A 111 14.12 -8.40 8.35
N THR A 112 14.43 -8.42 9.64
CA THR A 112 13.98 -9.48 10.54
C THR A 112 12.61 -9.11 11.10
N ILE A 113 11.74 -10.11 11.22
CA ILE A 113 10.48 -9.97 11.95
C ILE A 113 10.79 -10.11 13.44
N GLU A 114 10.52 -9.07 14.21
CA GLU A 114 10.75 -9.03 15.65
C GLU A 114 9.45 -9.31 16.41
N SER A 115 9.48 -10.25 17.35
CA SER A 115 8.37 -10.48 18.28
C SER A 115 8.58 -9.60 19.52
N LYS A 116 7.96 -8.42 19.54
CA LYS A 116 8.09 -7.41 20.60
C LYS A 116 6.79 -6.62 20.73
N LYS A 117 6.59 -5.98 21.88
CA LYS A 117 5.43 -5.11 22.09
C LYS A 117 5.54 -3.84 21.25
N LEU A 118 4.58 -3.60 20.37
CA LEU A 118 4.58 -2.47 19.45
C LEU A 118 4.64 -1.15 20.20
N ARG A 119 3.84 -1.04 21.29
CA ARG A 119 3.76 0.16 22.13
C ARG A 119 5.05 0.49 22.89
N GLU A 120 6.00 -0.45 23.01
CA GLU A 120 7.31 -0.17 23.61
C GLU A 120 8.28 0.52 22.64
N ILE A 121 8.05 0.38 21.33
CA ILE A 121 8.97 0.83 20.28
C ILE A 121 8.39 2.04 19.55
N TYR A 122 7.11 2.01 19.24
CA TYR A 122 6.42 3.05 18.50
C TYR A 122 5.28 3.66 19.30
N GLU A 123 5.06 4.94 19.07
CA GLU A 123 3.91 5.71 19.53
C GLU A 123 3.02 6.03 18.32
N ILE A 124 1.72 5.83 18.48
CA ILE A 124 0.70 6.12 17.47
C ILE A 124 -0.15 7.24 18.05
N ASP A 125 -0.26 8.35 17.33
CA ASP A 125 -1.13 9.46 17.71
C ASP A 125 -2.61 9.06 17.59
N GLU A 126 -3.47 9.56 18.45
CA GLU A 126 -4.92 9.27 18.44
C GLU A 126 -5.57 9.57 17.08
N SER A 127 -5.08 10.59 16.36
CA SER A 127 -5.54 10.95 15.02
C SER A 127 -5.26 9.88 13.96
N GLU A 128 -4.26 9.02 14.20
CA GLU A 128 -3.81 7.97 13.28
C GLU A 128 -4.41 6.59 13.62
N GLU A 129 -4.94 6.39 14.84
CA GLU A 129 -5.54 5.11 15.29
C GLU A 129 -6.66 4.61 14.38
N LYS A 130 -7.47 5.53 13.85
CA LYS A 130 -8.53 5.17 12.90
C LYS A 130 -7.96 4.60 11.60
N LYS A 131 -6.86 5.14 11.08
CA LYS A 131 -6.20 4.58 9.88
C LYS A 131 -5.62 3.21 10.20
N ALA A 132 -4.93 3.10 11.34
CA ALA A 132 -4.32 1.86 11.81
C ALA A 132 -5.35 0.71 11.91
N SER A 133 -6.50 0.97 12.53
CA SER A 133 -7.59 -0.02 12.66
C SER A 133 -8.21 -0.45 11.33
N THR A 134 -8.20 0.42 10.31
CA THR A 134 -8.66 0.07 8.95
C THR A 134 -7.62 -0.66 8.11
N GLY A 135 -6.40 -0.87 8.64
CA GLY A 135 -5.27 -1.40 7.88
C GLY A 135 -4.72 -0.42 6.84
N ALA A 136 -5.18 0.84 6.85
CA ALA A 136 -4.62 1.90 6.03
C ALA A 136 -3.30 2.38 6.64
N PRO A 137 -2.31 2.81 5.84
CA PRO A 137 -1.04 3.26 6.42
C PRO A 137 -1.15 4.61 7.13
N PHE A 138 -0.30 4.76 8.14
CA PHE A 138 -0.43 5.79 9.16
C PHE A 138 0.94 6.19 9.70
N LEU A 139 1.02 7.33 10.38
CA LEU A 139 2.27 7.80 10.96
C LEU A 139 2.55 7.14 12.32
N VAL A 140 3.79 6.73 12.53
CA VAL A 140 4.30 6.21 13.79
C VAL A 140 5.55 6.97 14.22
N LYS A 141 5.66 7.31 15.50
CA LYS A 141 6.87 7.94 16.06
C LYS A 141 7.72 6.88 16.76
N ASN A 142 8.98 6.75 16.39
CA ASN A 142 9.92 5.88 17.10
C ASN A 142 10.26 6.51 18.46
N LYS A 143 10.04 5.78 19.56
CA LYS A 143 10.25 6.30 20.92
C LYS A 143 11.71 6.57 21.27
N LYS A 144 12.66 5.90 20.60
CA LYS A 144 14.10 6.04 20.87
C LYS A 144 14.75 7.13 20.03
N THR A 145 14.39 7.22 18.75
CA THR A 145 15.02 8.16 17.81
C THR A 145 14.19 9.42 17.58
N GLU A 146 12.96 9.46 18.08
CA GLU A 146 11.95 10.50 17.80
C GLU A 146 11.56 10.67 16.32
N GLU A 147 12.00 9.74 15.48
CA GLU A 147 11.76 9.79 14.04
C GLU A 147 10.31 9.43 13.70
N ILE A 148 9.70 10.20 12.81
CA ILE A 148 8.35 9.94 12.29
C ILE A 148 8.46 9.12 11.00
N LEU A 149 7.85 7.95 11.02
CA LEU A 149 7.86 6.96 9.94
C LEU A 149 6.44 6.61 9.53
N ILE A 150 6.30 5.98 8.37
CA ILE A 150 5.03 5.40 7.93
C ILE A 150 4.99 3.95 8.39
N GLY A 151 3.86 3.55 8.98
CA GLY A 151 3.56 2.19 9.38
C GLY A 151 2.27 1.68 8.76
N GLN A 152 2.11 0.36 8.66
CA GLN A 152 0.86 -0.31 8.30
C GLN A 152 0.66 -1.55 9.16
N LEU A 153 -0.54 -1.72 9.71
CA LEU A 153 -0.93 -2.94 10.40
C LEU A 153 -1.46 -3.95 9.38
N LYS A 154 -0.90 -5.16 9.40
CA LYS A 154 -1.34 -6.31 8.61
C LYS A 154 -1.52 -7.52 9.52
N ILE A 155 -2.30 -8.49 9.06
CA ILE A 155 -2.42 -9.79 9.73
C ILE A 155 -1.06 -10.49 9.64
N PHE A 156 -0.61 -11.07 10.75
CA PHE A 156 0.65 -11.82 10.78
C PHE A 156 0.42 -13.28 10.35
N ASP A 157 0.42 -13.51 9.04
CA ASP A 157 0.22 -14.83 8.42
C ASP A 157 1.43 -15.28 7.57
N ASP A 158 1.33 -16.47 6.99
CA ASP A 158 2.39 -17.02 6.13
C ASP A 158 2.58 -16.24 4.83
N SER A 159 1.54 -15.52 4.37
CA SER A 159 1.64 -14.61 3.23
C SER A 159 2.56 -13.45 3.55
N LEU A 160 2.36 -12.80 4.71
CA LEU A 160 3.21 -11.72 5.18
C LEU A 160 4.65 -12.21 5.43
N LYS A 161 4.85 -13.38 6.06
CA LYS A 161 6.19 -13.94 6.28
C LYS A 161 6.97 -14.13 4.97
N ARG A 162 6.31 -14.67 3.93
CA ARG A 162 6.91 -14.80 2.58
C ARG A 162 7.16 -13.43 1.96
N GLY A 163 6.21 -12.51 2.09
CA GLY A 163 6.27 -11.16 1.56
C GLY A 163 7.41 -10.32 2.14
N VAL A 164 7.67 -10.38 3.45
CA VAL A 164 8.79 -9.64 4.10
C VAL A 164 10.14 -10.06 3.52
N GLY A 165 10.30 -11.35 3.21
CA GLY A 165 11.49 -11.86 2.54
C GLY A 165 11.65 -11.28 1.12
N ILE A 166 10.56 -11.19 0.35
CA ILE A 166 10.59 -10.76 -1.05
C ILE A 166 10.73 -9.24 -1.19
N HIS A 167 10.02 -8.45 -0.36
CA HIS A 167 9.93 -7.00 -0.51
C HIS A 167 11.26 -6.26 -0.32
N ASN A 168 12.22 -6.84 0.43
CA ASN A 168 13.55 -6.26 0.66
C ASN A 168 14.69 -6.95 -0.10
N ILE A 169 14.40 -7.99 -0.89
CA ILE A 169 15.40 -8.61 -1.79
C ILE A 169 15.65 -7.73 -3.02
N LEU A 170 14.67 -6.90 -3.38
CA LEU A 170 14.71 -5.97 -4.50
C LEU A 170 15.02 -4.56 -3.98
N ASP A 171 16.24 -4.32 -3.47
CA ASP A 171 16.68 -3.01 -2.96
C ASP A 171 16.72 -1.96 -4.08
N HIS A 172 15.55 -1.41 -4.42
CA HIS A 172 15.39 -0.53 -5.56
C HIS A 172 14.66 0.76 -5.14
N PRO A 173 15.11 1.95 -5.59
CA PRO A 173 14.62 3.26 -5.12
C PRO A 173 13.14 3.56 -5.42
N SER A 174 12.42 2.64 -6.06
CA SER A 174 10.98 2.74 -6.36
C SER A 174 10.11 1.83 -5.50
N PHE A 175 10.71 1.09 -4.56
CA PHE A 175 10.01 0.25 -3.59
C PHE A 175 10.09 0.91 -2.22
N VAL A 176 8.99 0.85 -1.47
CA VAL A 176 9.03 1.20 -0.07
C VAL A 176 9.67 0.04 0.68
N GLN A 177 10.92 0.20 1.05
CA GLN A 177 11.61 -0.82 1.80
C GLN A 177 10.99 -0.95 3.18
N TYR A 178 10.90 -2.17 3.69
CA TYR A 178 10.55 -2.32 5.09
C TYR A 178 11.78 -1.93 5.88
N ARG A 179 11.61 -1.02 6.82
CA ARG A 179 12.63 -0.74 7.83
C ARG A 179 12.64 -1.82 8.89
N GLN A 180 11.44 -2.19 9.34
CA GLN A 180 11.25 -3.08 10.47
C GLN A 180 9.86 -3.71 10.38
N VAL A 181 9.73 -4.95 10.84
CA VAL A 181 8.44 -5.62 11.02
C VAL A 181 8.35 -6.09 12.46
N ILE A 182 7.36 -5.59 13.20
CA ILE A 182 7.12 -5.97 14.59
C ILE A 182 5.83 -6.76 14.64
N ALA A 183 5.90 -8.01 15.08
CA ALA A 183 4.75 -8.88 15.26
C ALA A 183 4.33 -8.90 16.74
N GLU A 184 3.03 -8.72 16.99
CA GLU A 184 2.38 -8.75 18.30
C GLU A 184 0.97 -9.33 18.15
N ASP A 185 0.62 -10.35 18.95
CA ASP A 185 -0.73 -10.92 19.06
C ASP A 185 -1.47 -11.21 17.74
N GLY A 186 -0.76 -11.79 16.75
CA GLY A 186 -1.34 -12.17 15.45
C GLY A 186 -1.48 -11.00 14.46
N GLN A 187 -1.03 -9.80 14.83
CA GLN A 187 -0.86 -8.67 13.94
C GLN A 187 0.63 -8.35 13.76
N ALA A 188 0.94 -7.61 12.71
CA ALA A 188 2.28 -7.09 12.48
C ALA A 188 2.22 -5.64 12.02
N LEU A 189 3.04 -4.80 12.62
CA LEU A 189 3.33 -3.46 12.14
C LEU A 189 4.52 -3.53 11.19
N ILE A 190 4.25 -3.20 9.93
CA ILE A 190 5.26 -3.00 8.90
C ILE A 190 5.64 -1.52 8.94
N VAL A 191 6.88 -1.21 9.28
CA VAL A 191 7.42 0.15 9.26
C VAL A 191 8.25 0.31 7.99
N TYR A 192 8.03 1.41 7.29
CA TYR A 192 8.62 1.69 5.99
C TYR A 192 9.84 2.62 6.09
N GLU A 193 10.81 2.45 5.19
CA GLU A 193 11.84 3.47 4.94
C GLU A 193 11.23 4.65 4.16
N LYS A 194 11.75 5.84 4.43
CA LYS A 194 11.28 7.10 3.82
C LYS A 194 12.00 7.40 2.52
#